data_AF-W4FXU3-F1
#
_entry.id   AF-W4FXU3-F1
#
_cell.length_a   1.000
_cell.length_b   1.000
_cell.length_c   1.000
_cell.angle_alpha   90.00
_cell.angle_beta   90.00
_cell.angle_gamma   90.00
#
_symmetry.space_group_name_H-M   'P 1'
#
loop_
_entity.id
_entity.type
_entity.pdbx_description
1 polymer ?
#
loop_
_entity_poly.entity_id
_entity_poly.type
_entity_poly.pdbx_seq_one_letter_code
_entity_poly.pdbx_strand_id
1 'polypeptide(L)'
;MASPVPPTMVFMLLNGANDGLYFTWHDGCLHAVGHMAAVALGADADWVSLGIRLYNQQGHIVQDAADVRTSGGILHVLLEFQVWVWPGIAVGYTTTVQCDHPVSECEHPPITLTTLSLSPKVFGVSGFVSQDDADAILSQGQPHLDRSRIDDKGVRGISTTRTSHTAFLPPSQLTRQLQVRAAKLARLPSPSFAERTQLVRYAPGEYYKRHLDTFNNKQIVPKPSYNYTDFEDWAAWAAAAVDSKDITCSSSNTTSTTTASDECWNGHKWYPNASSTEFTQELLRAFWNYANATNYFSSRLDKAWDEWLDVNLHANASGIMKVLMESKGEYLPTIVRVWEAKAGNFPHLRYTFPKRRPPHGMSQWYRWVRNTKETIASLSQAAPELIQPYGDLYPKFNTAFETKVLTLLRVRIATGGVTNVLSNDWLAWLDENNGRRNVLLQVLILHMSISCTSIKFELKKQSIVSRLIGILKNDGIS
;
A
#
# COMPACT_ATOMS: atom_id res chain seq x y z
N MET A 1 11.42 24.89 -5.46
CA MET A 1 11.13 25.59 -6.73
C MET A 1 11.56 24.65 -7.85
N ALA A 2 10.62 24.15 -8.66
CA ALA A 2 10.95 23.25 -9.76
C ALA A 2 11.37 24.08 -10.97
N SER A 3 12.57 23.85 -11.48
CA SER A 3 12.89 24.26 -12.86
C SER A 3 11.85 23.64 -13.79
N PRO A 4 11.44 24.34 -14.86
CA PRO A 4 10.53 23.77 -15.84
C PRO A 4 11.16 22.50 -16.41
N VAL A 5 10.43 21.38 -16.34
CA VAL A 5 10.87 20.15 -16.98
C VAL A 5 10.93 20.44 -18.49
N PRO A 6 12.09 20.20 -19.16
CA PRO A 6 12.18 20.40 -20.60
C PRO A 6 11.10 19.59 -21.32
N PRO A 7 10.58 20.06 -22.47
CA PRO A 7 9.50 19.37 -23.19
C PRO A 7 9.87 17.94 -23.66
N THR A 8 11.16 17.60 -23.64
CA THR A 8 11.72 16.27 -23.99
C THR A 8 12.08 15.42 -22.77
N MET A 9 11.75 15.85 -21.56
CA MET A 9 12.03 15.14 -20.32
C MET A 9 10.77 14.97 -19.47
N VAL A 10 10.81 13.97 -18.61
CA VAL A 10 9.80 13.72 -17.58
C VAL A 10 10.50 13.42 -16.27
N PHE A 11 10.01 13.98 -15.18
CA PHE A 11 10.40 13.62 -13.82
C PHE A 11 9.44 12.54 -13.32
N MET A 12 9.97 11.36 -13.03
CA MET A 12 9.18 10.21 -12.59
C MET A 12 9.53 9.81 -11.17
N LEU A 13 8.50 9.51 -10.38
CA LEU A 13 8.61 9.04 -9.01
C LEU A 13 7.66 7.86 -8.76
N LEU A 14 7.96 7.02 -7.77
CA LEU A 14 7.02 5.97 -7.37
C LEU A 14 5.82 6.57 -6.63
N ASN A 15 4.70 5.84 -6.64
CA ASN A 15 3.49 6.21 -5.93
C ASN A 15 3.75 6.60 -4.44
N GLY A 16 3.35 7.81 -4.04
CA GLY A 16 3.54 8.35 -2.70
C GLY A 16 5.00 8.65 -2.29
N ALA A 17 5.97 8.43 -3.18
CA ALA A 17 7.36 8.82 -2.96
C ALA A 17 7.52 10.34 -3.00
N ASN A 18 8.60 10.83 -2.41
CA ASN A 18 8.91 12.27 -2.39
C ASN A 18 9.99 12.63 -3.42
N ASP A 19 10.76 11.64 -3.85
CA ASP A 19 11.92 11.78 -4.72
C ASP A 19 11.75 10.92 -5.97
N GLY A 20 12.46 11.29 -7.04
CA GLY A 20 12.32 10.69 -8.36
C GLY A 20 13.56 10.88 -9.22
N LEU A 21 13.45 10.48 -10.48
CA LEU A 21 14.51 10.54 -11.48
C LEU A 21 14.00 11.21 -12.75
N TYR A 22 14.89 11.86 -13.48
CA TYR A 22 14.59 12.41 -14.80
C TYR A 22 14.84 11.39 -15.91
N PHE A 23 13.93 11.34 -16.87
CA PHE A 23 14.03 10.47 -18.04
C PHE A 23 13.82 11.28 -19.30
N THR A 24 14.59 10.98 -20.34
CA THR A 24 14.32 11.47 -21.69
C THR A 24 13.06 10.80 -22.23
N TRP A 25 12.18 11.60 -22.81
CA TRP A 25 10.91 11.14 -23.36
C TRP A 25 10.69 11.71 -24.76
N HIS A 26 10.17 10.86 -25.64
CA HIS A 26 9.72 11.19 -26.99
C HIS A 26 8.29 10.68 -27.16
N ASP A 27 7.46 11.44 -27.88
CA ASP A 27 6.06 11.12 -28.13
C ASP A 27 5.91 9.67 -28.66
N GLY A 28 5.04 8.87 -28.03
CA GLY A 28 4.77 7.47 -28.38
C GLY A 28 5.44 6.39 -27.53
N CYS A 29 6.38 6.72 -26.63
CA CYS A 29 7.09 5.73 -25.79
C CYS A 29 6.77 5.79 -24.27
N LEU A 30 5.72 6.50 -23.87
CA LEU A 30 5.48 6.86 -22.46
C LEU A 30 5.42 5.65 -21.51
N HIS A 31 4.75 4.57 -21.93
CA HIS A 31 4.65 3.35 -21.11
C HIS A 31 6.00 2.63 -20.93
N ALA A 32 6.82 2.58 -21.98
CA ALA A 32 8.16 1.98 -21.92
C ALA A 32 9.09 2.78 -20.99
N VAL A 33 9.04 4.12 -21.07
CA VAL A 33 9.77 5.00 -20.15
C VAL A 33 9.27 4.81 -18.71
N GLY A 34 7.95 4.70 -18.51
CA GLY A 34 7.36 4.41 -17.20
C GLY A 34 7.83 3.08 -16.60
N HIS A 35 7.94 2.01 -17.41
CA HIS A 35 8.50 0.72 -17.00
C HIS A 35 9.97 0.85 -16.59
N MET A 36 10.78 1.52 -17.41
CA MET A 36 12.19 1.78 -17.11
C MET A 36 12.34 2.57 -15.81
N ALA A 37 11.52 3.60 -15.63
CA ALA A 37 11.52 4.40 -14.41
C ALA A 37 11.12 3.59 -13.18
N ALA A 38 10.11 2.71 -13.28
CA ALA A 38 9.71 1.85 -12.19
C ALA A 38 10.89 1.02 -11.67
N VAL A 39 11.59 0.34 -12.58
CA VAL A 39 12.77 -0.48 -12.26
C VAL A 39 13.89 0.40 -11.69
N ALA A 40 14.15 1.55 -12.32
CA ALA A 40 15.24 2.43 -11.91
C ALA A 40 15.03 3.05 -10.53
N LEU A 41 13.78 3.37 -10.19
CA LEU A 41 13.37 3.86 -8.86
C LEU A 41 13.26 2.72 -7.83
N GLY A 42 13.51 1.48 -8.25
CA GLY A 42 13.57 0.32 -7.40
C GLY A 42 12.22 -0.24 -6.98
N ALA A 43 11.22 -0.11 -7.85
CA ALA A 43 10.02 -0.93 -7.79
C ALA A 43 10.38 -2.41 -7.97
N ASP A 44 9.61 -3.28 -7.32
CA ASP A 44 9.76 -4.72 -7.43
C ASP A 44 9.40 -5.20 -8.85
N ALA A 45 10.35 -5.90 -9.47
CA ALA A 45 10.31 -6.26 -10.88
C ALA A 45 9.12 -7.16 -11.25
N ASP A 46 8.69 -8.08 -10.37
CA ASP A 46 7.53 -8.93 -10.70
C ASP A 46 6.25 -8.07 -10.73
N TRP A 47 6.15 -7.07 -9.87
CA TRP A 47 5.03 -6.15 -9.87
C TRP A 47 5.04 -5.24 -11.10
N VAL A 48 6.22 -4.79 -11.51
CA VAL A 48 6.40 -4.05 -12.77
C VAL A 48 5.97 -4.94 -13.95
N SER A 49 6.27 -6.24 -13.94
CA SER A 49 5.90 -7.17 -15.03
C SER A 49 4.39 -7.33 -15.24
N LEU A 50 3.57 -7.03 -14.22
CA LEU A 50 2.11 -7.03 -14.34
C LEU A 50 1.56 -5.79 -15.05
N GLY A 51 2.41 -4.78 -15.28
CA GLY A 51 2.06 -3.51 -15.89
C GLY A 51 2.18 -2.35 -14.90
N ILE A 52 2.29 -1.15 -15.47
CA ILE A 52 2.33 0.11 -14.72
C ILE A 52 1.22 1.05 -15.19
N ARG A 53 0.83 1.96 -14.31
CA ARG A 53 -0.04 3.09 -14.63
C ARG A 53 0.68 4.39 -14.29
N LEU A 54 0.47 5.43 -15.09
CA LEU A 54 1.05 6.75 -14.85
C LEU A 54 -0.03 7.71 -14.38
N TYR A 55 0.32 8.53 -13.39
CA TYR A 55 -0.58 9.51 -12.80
C TYR A 55 0.12 10.85 -12.65
N ASN A 56 -0.65 11.94 -12.73
CA ASN A 56 -0.14 13.28 -12.43
C ASN A 56 -0.10 13.53 -10.90
N GLN A 57 0.33 14.73 -10.52
CA GLN A 57 0.46 15.16 -9.11
C GLN A 57 -0.88 15.29 -8.38
N GLN A 58 -1.99 15.34 -9.13
CA GLN A 58 -3.33 15.38 -8.59
C GLN A 58 -3.96 13.99 -8.48
N GLY A 59 -3.28 12.92 -8.89
CA GLY A 59 -3.82 11.57 -8.83
C GLY A 59 -4.82 11.24 -9.94
N HIS A 60 -4.72 11.93 -11.09
CA HIS A 60 -5.44 11.57 -12.32
C HIS A 60 -4.54 10.78 -13.26
N ILE A 61 -5.14 9.87 -14.05
CA ILE A 61 -4.42 9.01 -15.00
C ILE A 61 -3.81 9.88 -16.11
N VAL A 62 -2.58 9.55 -16.52
CA VAL A 62 -1.88 10.12 -17.68
C VAL A 62 -1.87 9.07 -18.78
N GLN A 63 -2.57 9.35 -19.88
CA GLN A 63 -2.77 8.44 -21.00
C GLN A 63 -1.92 8.81 -22.21
N ASP A 64 -1.73 10.10 -22.47
CA ASP A 64 -1.08 10.59 -23.68
C ASP A 64 -0.13 11.78 -23.45
N ALA A 65 0.44 12.29 -24.55
CA ALA A 65 1.37 13.41 -24.52
C ALA A 65 0.75 14.73 -24.04
N ALA A 66 -0.56 14.93 -24.23
CA ALA A 66 -1.26 16.12 -23.75
C ALA A 66 -1.38 16.11 -22.22
N ASP A 67 -1.66 14.94 -21.64
CA ASP A 67 -1.66 14.76 -20.18
C ASP A 67 -0.27 15.00 -19.58
N VAL A 68 0.79 14.51 -20.23
CA VAL A 68 2.17 14.75 -19.80
C VAL A 68 2.48 16.25 -19.77
N ARG A 69 2.14 16.98 -20.84
CA ARG A 69 2.33 18.44 -20.89
C ARG A 69 1.53 19.16 -19.80
N THR A 70 0.28 18.76 -19.58
CA THR A 70 -0.60 19.34 -18.56
C THR A 70 -0.09 19.09 -17.14
N SER A 71 0.56 17.94 -16.90
CA SER A 71 1.23 17.64 -15.62
C SER A 71 2.54 18.43 -15.39
N GLY A 72 3.00 19.20 -16.37
CA GLY A 72 4.33 19.84 -16.32
C GLY A 72 5.48 18.83 -16.35
N GLY A 73 5.24 17.63 -16.89
CA GLY A 73 6.23 16.56 -16.98
C GLY A 73 6.51 15.81 -15.67
N ILE A 74 5.71 15.99 -14.61
CA ILE A 74 5.88 15.28 -13.33
C ILE A 74 4.88 14.14 -13.23
N LEU A 75 5.40 12.91 -13.19
CA LEU A 75 4.60 11.70 -13.31
C LEU A 75 4.87 10.73 -12.16
N HIS A 76 3.81 10.10 -11.66
CA HIS A 76 3.86 9.06 -10.66
C HIS A 76 3.68 7.69 -11.31
N VAL A 77 4.61 6.78 -11.08
CA VAL A 77 4.53 5.39 -11.49
C VAL A 77 3.80 4.60 -10.42
N LEU A 78 2.63 4.07 -10.78
CA LEU A 78 1.81 3.20 -9.95
C LEU A 78 1.89 1.76 -10.46
N LEU A 79 2.22 0.84 -9.56
CA LEU A 79 2.20 -0.59 -9.85
C LEU A 79 0.78 -1.15 -9.74
N GLU A 80 0.59 -2.33 -10.32
CA GLU A 80 -0.68 -3.05 -10.22
C GLU A 80 -1.10 -3.26 -8.75
N PHE A 81 -2.40 -3.11 -8.47
CA PHE A 81 -3.00 -3.11 -7.12
C PHE A 81 -2.51 -2.02 -6.15
N GLN A 82 -1.86 -0.94 -6.60
CA GLN A 82 -1.64 0.23 -5.74
C GLN A 82 -2.82 1.21 -5.84
N VAL A 83 -3.21 1.83 -4.72
CA VAL A 83 -4.07 3.03 -4.74
C VAL A 83 -3.12 4.23 -4.77
N TRP A 84 -3.47 5.26 -5.52
CA TRP A 84 -2.68 6.49 -5.55
C TRP A 84 -2.60 7.14 -4.16
N VAL A 85 -1.42 7.65 -3.81
CA VAL A 85 -1.17 8.33 -2.52
C VAL A 85 -0.46 9.65 -2.77
N TRP A 86 -0.91 10.70 -2.09
CA TRP A 86 -0.25 12.01 -2.12
C TRP A 86 1.22 11.89 -1.73
N PRO A 87 2.15 12.47 -2.52
CA PRO A 87 3.54 12.60 -2.08
C PRO A 87 3.62 13.54 -0.89
N GLY A 88 4.55 13.28 0.03
CA GLY A 88 4.78 14.16 1.18
C GLY A 88 5.71 15.33 0.86
N ILE A 89 6.62 15.15 -0.11
CA ILE A 89 7.64 16.12 -0.53
C ILE A 89 8.55 16.55 0.63
N ALA A 90 8.10 17.47 1.49
CA ALA A 90 8.82 17.94 2.67
C ALA A 90 7.85 18.38 3.78
N VAL A 91 8.27 18.34 5.04
CA VAL A 91 7.47 18.92 6.14
C VAL A 91 7.26 20.41 5.87
N GLY A 92 6.02 20.87 6.03
CA GLY A 92 5.59 22.24 5.69
C GLY A 92 5.21 22.45 4.23
N TYR A 93 5.41 21.48 3.33
CA TYR A 93 4.98 21.58 1.94
C TYR A 93 3.45 21.63 1.85
N THR A 94 2.94 22.52 1.01
CA THR A 94 1.50 22.73 0.82
C THR A 94 1.08 22.37 -0.60
N THR A 95 -0.04 21.67 -0.76
CA THR A 95 -0.68 21.40 -2.06
C THR A 95 -2.16 21.69 -1.98
N THR A 96 -2.67 22.42 -2.98
CA THR A 96 -4.10 22.62 -3.15
C THR A 96 -4.67 21.48 -3.98
N VAL A 97 -5.73 20.87 -3.47
CA VAL A 97 -6.47 19.81 -4.18
C VAL A 97 -7.33 20.48 -5.24
N GLN A 98 -7.09 20.12 -6.50
CA GLN A 98 -7.90 20.64 -7.61
C GLN A 98 -9.26 19.98 -7.62
N CYS A 99 -10.31 20.78 -7.81
CA CYS A 99 -11.63 20.27 -8.13
C CYS A 99 -11.65 19.75 -9.57
N ASP A 100 -12.41 18.70 -9.80
CA ASP A 100 -12.64 18.16 -11.16
C ASP A 100 -13.61 19.04 -11.99
N HIS A 101 -14.14 20.11 -11.39
CA HIS A 101 -15.05 21.12 -11.97
C HIS A 101 -14.45 22.53 -11.83
N PRO A 102 -14.94 23.53 -12.60
CA PRO A 102 -14.57 24.93 -12.38
C PRO A 102 -14.70 25.32 -10.91
N VAL A 103 -13.82 26.19 -10.42
CA VAL A 103 -13.77 26.56 -8.98
C VAL A 103 -15.12 27.09 -8.46
N SER A 104 -15.89 27.75 -9.32
CA SER A 104 -17.25 28.23 -9.03
C SER A 104 -18.26 27.13 -8.73
N GLU A 105 -17.98 25.89 -9.14
CA GLU A 105 -18.84 24.72 -8.97
C GLU A 105 -18.30 23.75 -7.90
N CYS A 106 -17.18 24.08 -7.26
CA CYS A 106 -16.73 23.35 -6.09
C CYS A 106 -17.72 23.62 -4.95
N GLU A 107 -18.40 22.58 -4.46
CA GLU A 107 -19.37 22.70 -3.36
C GLU A 107 -18.74 23.21 -2.04
N HIS A 108 -17.40 23.30 -1.94
CA HIS A 108 -16.66 23.59 -0.71
C HIS A 108 -15.49 24.54 -0.96
N PRO A 109 -14.97 25.24 0.07
CA PRO A 109 -13.72 26.00 -0.04
C PRO A 109 -12.58 25.13 -0.58
N PRO A 110 -11.57 25.71 -1.26
CA PRO A 110 -10.41 24.96 -1.73
C PRO A 110 -9.77 24.16 -0.59
N ILE A 111 -9.58 22.86 -0.81
CA ILE A 111 -8.92 21.99 0.16
C ILE A 111 -7.41 22.12 0.01
N THR A 112 -6.72 22.37 1.12
CA THR A 112 -5.26 22.45 1.15
C THR A 112 -4.69 21.37 2.05
N LEU A 113 -3.72 20.62 1.53
CA LEU A 113 -2.92 19.64 2.24
C LEU A 113 -1.60 20.29 2.67
N THR A 114 -1.26 20.23 3.95
CA THR A 114 0.05 20.63 4.49
C THR A 114 0.74 19.40 5.07
N THR A 115 1.93 19.06 4.61
CA THR A 115 2.67 17.92 5.13
C THR A 115 3.19 18.19 6.54
N LEU A 116 2.75 17.40 7.51
CA LEU A 116 3.15 17.49 8.93
C LEU A 116 4.24 16.49 9.29
N SER A 117 4.30 15.36 8.59
CA SER A 117 5.29 14.30 8.80
C SER A 117 5.46 13.45 7.53
N LEU A 118 6.64 12.87 7.34
CA LEU A 118 6.95 11.94 6.25
C LEU A 118 6.96 10.47 6.68
N SER A 119 7.18 10.17 7.97
CA SER A 119 7.19 8.82 8.53
C SER A 119 6.57 8.78 9.94
N PRO A 120 5.28 8.42 10.08
CA PRO A 120 4.33 8.15 9.00
C PRO A 120 4.04 9.41 8.18
N LYS A 121 3.51 9.23 6.96
CA LYS A 121 3.06 10.34 6.13
C LYS A 121 1.78 10.92 6.74
N VAL A 122 1.82 12.19 7.15
CA VAL A 122 0.70 12.89 7.79
C VAL A 122 0.49 14.23 7.11
N PHE A 123 -0.76 14.53 6.77
CA PHE A 123 -1.18 15.81 6.21
C PHE A 123 -2.18 16.50 7.14
N GLY A 124 -1.96 17.78 7.41
CA GLY A 124 -3.00 18.68 7.88
C GLY A 124 -3.88 19.07 6.71
N VAL A 125 -5.20 19.01 6.89
CA VAL A 125 -6.17 19.27 5.83
C VAL A 125 -7.04 20.45 6.23
N SER A 126 -6.93 21.55 5.47
CA SER A 126 -7.76 22.75 5.62
C SER A 126 -8.86 22.77 4.58
N GLY A 127 -10.04 23.30 4.92
CA GLY A 127 -11.18 23.43 4.00
C GLY A 127 -11.99 22.14 3.78
N PHE A 128 -11.70 21.05 4.49
CA PHE A 128 -12.41 19.78 4.31
C PHE A 128 -13.80 19.73 4.99
N VAL A 129 -13.99 20.43 6.11
CA VAL A 129 -15.25 20.51 6.87
C VAL A 129 -15.54 21.99 7.11
N SER A 130 -16.70 22.48 6.68
CA SER A 130 -17.18 23.83 7.01
C SER A 130 -17.79 23.88 8.42
N GLN A 131 -18.08 25.08 8.94
CA GLN A 131 -18.83 25.19 10.20
C GLN A 131 -20.22 24.56 10.08
N ASP A 132 -20.92 24.77 8.96
CA ASP A 132 -22.22 24.17 8.70
C ASP A 132 -22.15 22.62 8.65
N ASP A 133 -21.11 22.07 8.03
CA ASP A 133 -20.86 20.63 8.06
C ASP A 133 -20.66 20.14 9.51
N ALA A 134 -19.87 20.86 10.31
CA ALA A 134 -19.60 20.50 11.70
C ALA A 134 -20.88 20.52 12.55
N ASP A 135 -21.69 21.57 12.43
CA ASP A 135 -22.96 21.70 13.15
C ASP A 135 -23.95 20.62 12.73
N ALA A 136 -24.01 20.29 11.44
CA ALA A 136 -24.86 19.22 10.92
C ALA A 136 -24.39 17.83 11.40
N ILE A 137 -23.07 17.58 11.44
CA ILE A 137 -22.49 16.34 11.99
C ILE A 137 -22.85 16.20 13.47
N LEU A 138 -22.72 17.27 14.24
CA LEU A 138 -23.05 17.28 15.66
C LEU A 138 -24.55 17.04 15.89
N SER A 139 -25.42 17.74 15.15
CA SER A 139 -26.87 17.59 15.25
C SER A 139 -27.33 16.16 14.96
N GLN A 140 -26.79 15.52 13.91
CA GLN A 140 -27.14 14.13 13.57
C GLN A 140 -26.49 13.10 14.48
N GLY A 141 -25.31 13.37 15.04
CA GLY A 141 -24.52 12.40 15.78
C GLY A 141 -24.76 12.39 17.29
N GLN A 142 -24.98 13.57 17.90
CA GLN A 142 -25.09 13.72 19.37
C GLN A 142 -26.17 12.85 20.01
N PRO A 143 -27.39 12.71 19.45
CA PRO A 143 -28.45 11.87 20.03
C PRO A 143 -28.10 10.39 20.12
N HIS A 144 -27.04 9.93 19.44
CA HIS A 144 -26.65 8.53 19.35
C HIS A 144 -25.33 8.22 20.08
N LEU A 145 -24.75 9.19 20.79
CA LEU A 145 -23.47 9.01 21.48
C LEU A 145 -23.61 8.06 22.67
N ASP A 146 -22.96 6.90 22.55
CA ASP A 146 -22.86 5.92 23.62
C ASP A 146 -21.41 5.72 24.07
N ARG A 147 -21.23 5.07 25.22
CA ARG A 147 -19.89 4.72 25.72
C ARG A 147 -19.13 3.93 24.66
N SER A 148 -17.93 4.41 24.30
CA SER A 148 -17.12 3.75 23.29
C SER A 148 -16.76 2.34 23.72
N ARG A 149 -16.97 1.39 22.82
CA ARG A 149 -16.57 0.00 23.00
C ARG A 149 -15.44 -0.31 22.03
N ILE A 150 -14.47 -1.11 22.47
CA ILE A 150 -13.49 -1.72 21.57
C ILE A 150 -13.79 -3.20 21.47
N ASP A 151 -13.44 -3.79 20.34
CA ASP A 151 -13.39 -5.23 20.19
C ASP A 151 -12.05 -5.72 20.78
N ASP A 152 -12.09 -6.39 21.93
CA ASP A 152 -10.94 -7.10 22.48
C ASP A 152 -11.19 -8.60 22.33
N LYS A 153 -10.40 -9.26 21.46
CA LYS A 153 -10.48 -10.71 21.18
C LYS A 153 -11.88 -11.22 20.79
N GLY A 154 -12.66 -10.41 20.08
CA GLY A 154 -14.00 -10.78 19.60
C GLY A 154 -15.15 -10.38 20.54
N VAL A 155 -14.86 -9.73 21.67
CA VAL A 155 -15.86 -9.26 22.64
C VAL A 155 -15.88 -7.74 22.65
N ARG A 156 -17.03 -7.14 22.31
CA ARG A 156 -17.25 -5.69 22.41
C ARG A 156 -17.51 -5.28 23.86
N GLY A 157 -16.50 -4.71 24.51
CA GLY A 157 -16.56 -4.28 25.91
C GLY A 157 -16.27 -2.79 26.11
N ILE A 158 -16.67 -2.26 27.28
CA ILE A 158 -16.21 -0.94 27.74
C ILE A 158 -14.71 -1.04 28.03
N SER A 159 -13.93 -0.12 27.48
CA SER A 159 -12.47 -0.17 27.54
C SER A 159 -11.87 0.87 28.47
N THR A 160 -10.76 0.52 29.13
CA THR A 160 -9.87 1.48 29.81
C THR A 160 -8.86 2.13 28.85
N THR A 161 -8.81 1.66 27.60
CA THR A 161 -7.91 2.15 26.53
C THR A 161 -8.57 3.28 25.73
N ARG A 162 -9.89 3.19 25.51
CA ARG A 162 -10.71 4.20 24.84
C ARG A 162 -11.85 4.61 25.78
N THR A 163 -11.74 5.81 26.35
CA THR A 163 -12.68 6.29 27.35
C THR A 163 -13.62 7.37 26.80
N SER A 164 -13.78 7.48 25.49
CA SER A 164 -14.68 8.43 24.81
C SER A 164 -16.14 7.97 24.74
N HIS A 165 -17.01 8.84 24.24
CA HIS A 165 -18.34 8.50 23.72
C HIS A 165 -18.32 8.55 22.19
N THR A 166 -19.02 7.64 21.52
CA THR A 166 -18.99 7.57 20.05
C THR A 166 -20.29 7.08 19.45
N ALA A 167 -20.56 7.53 18.22
CA ALA A 167 -21.66 7.07 17.38
C ALA A 167 -21.20 7.05 15.92
N PHE A 168 -21.63 6.04 15.16
CA PHE A 168 -21.65 6.17 13.70
C PHE A 168 -22.90 6.96 13.31
N LEU A 169 -22.75 7.99 12.49
CA LEU A 169 -23.89 8.76 12.01
C LEU A 169 -24.83 7.86 11.19
N PRO A 170 -26.15 8.08 11.28
CA PRO A 170 -27.12 7.38 10.43
C PRO A 170 -26.91 7.75 8.96
N PRO A 171 -27.27 6.87 8.01
CA PRO A 171 -27.20 7.22 6.59
C PRO A 171 -28.06 8.45 6.26
N SER A 172 -27.43 9.49 5.74
CA SER A 172 -28.04 10.76 5.33
C SER A 172 -27.32 11.33 4.11
N GLN A 173 -27.89 12.35 3.46
CA GLN A 173 -27.22 13.07 2.36
C GLN A 173 -25.84 13.59 2.79
N LEU A 174 -25.75 14.20 3.98
CA LEU A 174 -24.51 14.68 4.58
C LEU A 174 -23.45 13.57 4.67
N THR A 175 -23.79 12.42 5.28
CA THR A 175 -22.81 11.32 5.43
C THR A 175 -22.33 10.77 4.08
N ARG A 176 -23.21 10.72 3.06
CA ARG A 176 -22.83 10.29 1.70
C ARG A 176 -21.92 11.31 1.03
N GLN A 177 -22.21 12.60 1.15
CA GLN A 177 -21.36 13.68 0.63
C GLN A 177 -19.98 13.65 1.31
N LEU A 178 -19.91 13.48 2.63
CA LEU A 178 -18.64 13.34 3.35
C LEU A 178 -17.83 12.12 2.88
N GLN A 179 -18.47 10.97 2.63
CA GLN A 179 -17.78 9.79 2.08
C GLN A 179 -17.25 10.04 0.66
N VAL A 180 -18.03 10.70 -0.19
CA VAL A 180 -17.59 11.10 -1.54
C VAL A 180 -16.40 12.05 -1.44
N ARG A 181 -16.50 13.08 -0.61
CA ARG A 181 -15.43 14.07 -0.39
C ARG A 181 -14.16 13.41 0.15
N ALA A 182 -14.27 12.52 1.13
CA ALA A 182 -13.16 11.76 1.70
C ALA A 182 -12.49 10.86 0.64
N ALA A 183 -13.28 10.14 -0.15
CA ALA A 183 -12.76 9.29 -1.22
C ALA A 183 -12.07 10.12 -2.31
N LYS A 184 -12.64 11.26 -2.72
CA LYS A 184 -11.99 12.18 -3.67
C LYS A 184 -10.67 12.71 -3.11
N LEU A 185 -10.66 13.20 -1.86
CA LEU A 185 -9.45 13.71 -1.21
C LEU A 185 -8.36 12.64 -1.14
N ALA A 186 -8.69 11.41 -0.75
CA ALA A 186 -7.74 10.31 -0.66
C ALA A 186 -7.50 9.59 -2.01
N ARG A 187 -8.06 10.11 -3.12
CA ARG A 187 -8.03 9.51 -4.47
C ARG A 187 -8.38 8.02 -4.48
N LEU A 188 -9.39 7.66 -3.67
CA LEU A 188 -9.94 6.32 -3.61
C LEU A 188 -10.87 6.09 -4.81
N PRO A 189 -10.88 4.88 -5.39
CA PRO A 189 -11.69 4.59 -6.58
C PRO A 189 -13.21 4.69 -6.38
N SER A 190 -13.68 4.61 -5.13
CA SER A 190 -15.10 4.67 -4.81
C SER A 190 -15.33 5.20 -3.39
N PRO A 191 -16.41 5.95 -3.14
CA PRO A 191 -16.84 6.36 -1.80
C PRO A 191 -17.02 5.18 -0.83
N SER A 192 -17.29 3.98 -1.35
CA SER A 192 -17.46 2.76 -0.54
C SER A 192 -16.17 2.22 0.10
N PHE A 193 -15.02 2.86 -0.13
CA PHE A 193 -13.79 2.59 0.62
C PHE A 193 -13.74 3.36 1.93
N ALA A 194 -14.50 4.46 2.05
CA ALA A 194 -14.65 5.18 3.31
C ALA A 194 -15.75 4.52 4.16
N GLU A 195 -15.46 4.25 5.43
CA GLU A 195 -16.48 3.86 6.39
C GLU A 195 -17.46 5.02 6.63
N ARG A 196 -18.54 4.76 7.37
CA ARG A 196 -19.46 5.83 7.76
C ARG A 196 -18.78 6.80 8.72
N THR A 197 -19.15 8.07 8.65
CA THR A 197 -18.66 9.08 9.58
C THR A 197 -18.91 8.66 11.04
N GLN A 198 -17.84 8.56 11.82
CA GLN A 198 -17.88 8.27 13.24
C GLN A 198 -17.67 9.56 14.03
N LEU A 199 -18.68 9.98 14.80
CA LEU A 199 -18.53 11.06 15.77
C LEU A 199 -17.92 10.49 17.06
N VAL A 200 -16.94 11.19 17.61
CA VAL A 200 -16.30 10.86 18.88
C VAL A 200 -16.25 12.11 19.75
N ARG A 201 -16.71 11.99 21.00
CA ARG A 201 -16.68 13.06 22.01
C ARG A 201 -15.77 12.64 23.16
N TYR A 202 -14.86 13.54 23.54
CA TYR A 202 -14.03 13.42 24.74
C TYR A 202 -14.44 14.52 25.73
N ALA A 203 -14.94 14.13 26.90
CA ALA A 203 -15.11 15.03 28.04
C ALA A 203 -13.76 15.23 28.77
N PRO A 204 -13.64 16.22 29.68
CA PRO A 204 -12.43 16.38 30.49
C PRO A 204 -12.01 15.06 31.17
N GLY A 205 -10.75 14.66 30.97
CA GLY A 205 -10.20 13.40 31.49
C GLY A 205 -10.45 12.16 30.62
N GLU A 206 -11.28 12.24 29.58
CA GLU A 206 -11.41 11.16 28.60
C GLU A 206 -10.25 11.19 27.59
N TYR A 207 -9.82 10.02 27.13
CA TYR A 207 -8.65 9.84 26.28
C TYR A 207 -8.80 8.62 25.38
N TYR A 208 -7.92 8.53 24.40
CA TYR A 208 -7.68 7.31 23.65
C TYR A 208 -6.18 7.04 23.63
N LYS A 209 -5.75 5.90 24.20
CA LYS A 209 -4.34 5.50 24.16
C LYS A 209 -3.90 5.24 22.72
N ARG A 210 -2.60 5.39 22.48
CA ARG A 210 -1.95 5.06 21.20
C ARG A 210 -2.36 3.66 20.72
N HIS A 211 -2.78 3.57 19.47
CA HIS A 211 -3.16 2.35 18.79
C HIS A 211 -2.88 2.46 17.28
N LEU A 212 -3.09 1.37 16.54
CA LEU A 212 -3.11 1.36 15.08
C LEU A 212 -4.57 1.24 14.62
N ASP A 213 -4.93 1.97 13.57
CA ASP A 213 -6.26 1.86 12.93
C ASP A 213 -6.37 0.60 12.07
N THR A 214 -5.24 0.00 11.71
CA THR A 214 -5.21 -1.25 10.94
C THR A 214 -5.39 -2.46 11.85
N PHE A 215 -6.11 -3.46 11.34
CA PHE A 215 -6.29 -4.73 12.03
C PHE A 215 -5.08 -5.64 11.82
N ASN A 216 -4.58 -6.26 12.88
CA ASN A 216 -3.49 -7.24 12.84
C ASN A 216 -3.96 -8.69 13.02
N ASN A 217 -5.29 -8.91 13.13
CA ASN A 217 -5.90 -10.22 13.37
C ASN A 217 -6.01 -11.10 12.12
N LYS A 218 -5.75 -10.54 10.93
CA LYS A 218 -5.71 -11.27 9.66
C LYS A 218 -4.34 -11.13 9.04
N GLN A 219 -3.68 -12.25 8.81
CA GLN A 219 -2.48 -12.29 7.99
C GLN A 219 -2.92 -12.20 6.53
N ILE A 220 -3.12 -10.98 6.01
CA ILE A 220 -3.56 -10.74 4.63
C ILE A 220 -2.42 -10.98 3.64
N VAL A 221 -1.19 -10.70 4.05
CA VAL A 221 0.03 -10.95 3.28
C VAL A 221 0.93 -11.83 4.15
N PRO A 222 1.62 -12.84 3.58
CA PRO A 222 2.62 -13.59 4.32
C PRO A 222 3.62 -12.63 4.97
N LYS A 223 3.91 -12.79 6.26
CA LYS A 223 4.99 -12.03 6.88
C LYS A 223 6.29 -12.44 6.16
N PRO A 224 7.02 -11.49 5.55
CA PRO A 224 8.34 -11.79 5.02
C PRO A 224 9.22 -12.23 6.18
N SER A 225 10.03 -13.24 5.95
CA SER A 225 11.00 -13.76 6.91
C SER A 225 12.28 -13.97 6.13
N TYR A 226 13.29 -13.19 6.46
CA TYR A 226 14.62 -13.32 5.91
C TYR A 226 15.51 -14.00 6.94
N ASN A 227 16.53 -14.71 6.48
CA ASN A 227 17.49 -15.40 7.32
C ASN A 227 18.92 -15.03 6.92
N TYR A 228 19.89 -15.64 7.57
CA TYR A 228 21.30 -15.35 7.30
C TYR A 228 21.70 -15.66 5.86
N THR A 229 21.14 -16.71 5.25
CA THR A 229 21.37 -17.03 3.84
C THR A 229 20.85 -15.94 2.90
N ASP A 230 19.72 -15.29 3.20
CA ASP A 230 19.28 -14.13 2.40
C ASP A 230 20.29 -12.97 2.45
N PHE A 231 20.94 -12.77 3.60
CA PHE A 231 21.99 -11.76 3.75
C PHE A 231 23.25 -12.15 2.96
N GLU A 232 23.64 -13.43 2.99
CA GLU A 232 24.76 -13.96 2.19
C GLU A 232 24.50 -13.82 0.68
N ASP A 233 23.31 -14.22 0.23
CA ASP A 233 22.88 -14.12 -1.17
C ASP A 233 22.91 -12.66 -1.64
N TRP A 234 22.41 -11.73 -0.82
CA TRP A 234 22.47 -10.31 -1.11
C TRP A 234 23.91 -9.79 -1.17
N ALA A 235 24.75 -10.12 -0.18
CA ALA A 235 26.12 -9.61 -0.13
C ALA A 235 26.94 -10.10 -1.34
N ALA A 236 26.80 -11.38 -1.70
CA ALA A 236 27.45 -11.94 -2.89
C ALA A 236 26.97 -11.27 -4.19
N TRP A 237 25.66 -11.04 -4.31
CA TRP A 237 25.10 -10.30 -5.44
C TRP A 237 25.63 -8.86 -5.50
N ALA A 238 25.67 -8.16 -4.37
CA ALA A 238 26.07 -6.76 -4.29
C ALA A 238 27.55 -6.59 -4.64
N ALA A 239 28.41 -7.49 -4.15
CA ALA A 239 29.82 -7.56 -4.52
C ALA A 239 30.00 -7.72 -6.05
N ALA A 240 29.32 -8.71 -6.64
CA ALA A 240 29.37 -8.94 -8.08
C ALA A 240 28.83 -7.73 -8.88
N ALA A 241 27.78 -7.07 -8.39
CA ALA A 241 27.21 -5.89 -9.04
C ALA A 241 28.21 -4.72 -9.04
N VAL A 242 28.89 -4.47 -7.92
CA VAL A 242 29.95 -3.45 -7.79
C VAL A 242 31.12 -3.75 -8.73
N ASP A 243 31.60 -5.00 -8.73
CA ASP A 243 32.76 -5.42 -9.54
C ASP A 243 32.47 -5.39 -11.06
N SER A 244 31.24 -5.69 -11.46
CA SER A 244 30.86 -5.83 -12.88
C SER A 244 30.74 -4.52 -13.66
N LYS A 245 30.70 -3.37 -12.99
CA LYS A 245 30.22 -2.12 -13.61
C LYS A 245 31.26 -1.02 -13.78
N ASP A 246 32.54 -1.26 -13.50
CA ASP A 246 33.57 -0.22 -13.47
C ASP A 246 32.97 1.04 -12.83
N ILE A 247 32.21 0.81 -11.73
CA ILE A 247 31.65 1.93 -11.01
C ILE A 247 32.89 2.76 -10.68
N THR A 248 32.80 4.05 -10.82
CA THR A 248 33.61 4.94 -10.01
C THR A 248 32.60 5.52 -9.04
N CYS A 249 32.50 4.97 -7.83
CA CYS A 249 32.06 5.64 -6.61
C CYS A 249 32.87 6.97 -6.40
N SER A 250 33.22 7.74 -7.45
CA SER A 250 34.00 9.00 -7.43
C SER A 250 33.37 10.07 -8.32
N SER A 251 33.21 11.25 -7.70
CA SER A 251 33.20 12.60 -8.27
C SER A 251 32.23 12.91 -9.42
N SER A 252 31.02 13.36 -9.08
CA SER A 252 30.48 14.48 -9.85
C SER A 252 31.32 15.72 -9.53
N ASN A 253 32.25 16.03 -10.44
CA ASN A 253 32.84 17.35 -10.51
C ASN A 253 31.73 18.32 -10.94
N THR A 254 30.98 18.86 -9.98
CA THR A 254 30.15 20.09 -10.06
C THR A 254 29.37 20.28 -8.76
N THR A 255 29.88 21.18 -7.92
CA THR A 255 29.11 22.01 -6.96
C THR A 255 27.80 21.40 -6.40
N SER A 256 27.90 20.42 -5.51
CA SER A 256 26.85 20.14 -4.52
C SER A 256 27.42 19.33 -3.36
N THR A 257 27.23 19.85 -2.15
CA THR A 257 27.71 19.32 -0.87
C THR A 257 26.93 18.08 -0.43
N THR A 258 27.27 16.90 -0.94
CA THR A 258 26.96 15.60 -0.29
C THR A 258 27.95 14.53 -0.79
N THR A 259 28.89 14.18 0.07
CA THR A 259 29.93 13.16 -0.14
C THR A 259 29.34 11.76 -0.20
N ALA A 260 29.23 11.17 -1.40
CA ALA A 260 29.23 9.71 -1.54
C ALA A 260 30.63 9.22 -1.14
N SER A 261 30.72 8.26 -0.22
CA SER A 261 32.00 7.82 0.37
C SER A 261 32.69 6.79 -0.51
N ASP A 262 33.98 6.99 -0.76
CA ASP A 262 34.92 6.20 -1.56
C ASP A 262 35.17 4.74 -1.09
N GLU A 263 34.25 4.11 -0.35
CA GLU A 263 34.55 2.90 0.45
C GLU A 263 33.81 1.63 -0.04
N CYS A 264 33.07 1.67 -1.15
CA CYS A 264 32.30 0.51 -1.67
C CYS A 264 33.16 -0.63 -2.24
N TRP A 265 34.44 -0.38 -2.54
CA TRP A 265 35.28 -1.24 -3.38
C TRP A 265 35.92 -2.41 -2.65
N ASN A 266 36.26 -3.46 -3.39
CA ASN A 266 37.07 -4.55 -2.89
C ASN A 266 38.35 -4.00 -2.23
N GLY A 267 38.60 -4.40 -0.98
CA GLY A 267 39.69 -3.88 -0.15
C GLY A 267 39.29 -2.77 0.85
N HIS A 268 38.04 -2.28 0.80
CA HIS A 268 37.51 -1.31 1.75
C HIS A 268 36.46 -1.91 2.70
N LYS A 269 36.28 -1.26 3.85
CA LYS A 269 35.38 -1.69 4.92
C LYS A 269 33.89 -1.73 4.55
N TRP A 270 33.48 -1.10 3.45
CA TRP A 270 32.09 -1.07 2.98
C TRP A 270 31.81 -1.99 1.78
N TYR A 271 32.82 -2.76 1.33
CA TYR A 271 32.64 -3.78 0.30
C TYR A 271 31.74 -4.92 0.81
N PRO A 272 30.69 -5.30 0.07
CA PRO A 272 29.80 -6.38 0.46
C PRO A 272 30.53 -7.70 0.68
N ASN A 273 30.60 -8.13 1.94
CA ASN A 273 31.19 -9.42 2.29
C ASN A 273 30.56 -9.95 3.58
N ALA A 274 29.65 -10.92 3.45
CA ALA A 274 28.94 -11.50 4.59
C ALA A 274 29.86 -12.21 5.61
N SER A 275 31.06 -12.63 5.20
CA SER A 275 32.06 -13.25 6.07
C SER A 275 32.97 -12.24 6.76
N SER A 276 32.97 -10.98 6.33
CA SER A 276 33.79 -9.92 6.93
C SER A 276 33.12 -9.34 8.18
N THR A 277 33.79 -9.49 9.33
CA THR A 277 33.33 -8.87 10.59
C THR A 277 33.36 -7.35 10.50
N GLU A 278 34.35 -6.78 9.81
CA GLU A 278 34.45 -5.33 9.63
C GLU A 278 33.27 -4.78 8.83
N PHE A 279 32.96 -5.39 7.68
CA PHE A 279 31.82 -4.97 6.85
C PHE A 279 30.49 -5.10 7.60
N THR A 280 30.26 -6.25 8.23
CA THR A 280 29.01 -6.50 8.94
C THR A 280 28.80 -5.53 10.11
N GLN A 281 29.87 -5.15 10.82
CA GLN A 281 29.79 -4.16 11.89
C GLN A 281 29.52 -2.76 11.33
N GLU A 282 30.24 -2.29 10.31
CA GLU A 282 30.04 -0.96 9.72
C GLU A 282 28.62 -0.80 9.15
N LEU A 283 28.12 -1.84 8.47
CA LEU A 283 26.77 -1.88 7.94
C LEU A 283 25.72 -1.79 9.05
N LEU A 284 25.88 -2.55 10.14
CA LEU A 284 24.96 -2.53 11.26
C LEU A 284 25.02 -1.22 12.05
N ARG A 285 26.19 -0.60 12.20
CA ARG A 285 26.31 0.76 12.77
C ARG A 285 25.54 1.78 11.97
N ALA A 286 25.66 1.75 10.64
CA ALA A 286 24.91 2.67 9.80
C ALA A 286 23.41 2.41 9.84
N PHE A 287 23.00 1.14 9.86
CA PHE A 287 21.59 0.79 10.06
C PHE A 287 21.07 1.30 11.41
N TRP A 288 21.81 1.10 12.49
CA TRP A 288 21.43 1.56 13.82
C TRP A 288 21.33 3.09 13.90
N ASN A 289 22.29 3.81 13.33
CA ASN A 289 22.26 5.28 13.23
C ASN A 289 21.04 5.76 12.43
N TYR A 290 20.77 5.14 11.27
CA TYR A 290 19.59 5.43 10.46
C TYR A 290 18.30 5.14 11.23
N ALA A 291 18.23 4.00 11.91
CA ALA A 291 17.07 3.56 12.66
C ALA A 291 16.74 4.53 13.81
N ASN A 292 17.75 5.03 14.51
CA ASN A 292 17.58 6.02 15.57
C ASN A 292 17.18 7.40 15.02
N ALA A 293 17.81 7.87 13.95
CA ALA A 293 17.45 9.13 13.30
C ALA A 293 16.01 9.15 12.74
N THR A 294 15.45 7.97 12.43
CA THR A 294 14.12 7.83 11.81
C THR A 294 13.04 7.29 12.74
N ASN A 295 13.31 7.17 14.06
CA ASN A 295 12.41 6.57 15.05
C ASN A 295 11.99 5.12 14.72
N TYR A 296 12.80 4.38 13.97
CA TYR A 296 12.47 3.06 13.43
C TYR A 296 12.08 2.04 14.52
N PHE A 297 12.86 1.97 15.61
CA PHE A 297 12.59 1.04 16.72
C PHE A 297 11.36 1.45 17.52
N SER A 298 11.26 2.73 17.88
CA SER A 298 10.13 3.30 18.64
C SER A 298 8.80 3.12 17.92
N SER A 299 8.77 3.29 16.59
CA SER A 299 7.55 3.10 15.80
C SER A 299 7.12 1.64 15.70
N ARG A 300 8.01 0.69 16.00
CA ARG A 300 7.78 -0.76 15.96
C ARG A 300 7.65 -1.40 17.34
N LEU A 301 7.75 -0.61 18.41
CA LEU A 301 7.80 -1.10 19.80
C LEU A 301 9.00 -2.02 20.08
N ASP A 302 10.09 -1.81 19.35
CA ASP A 302 11.28 -2.67 19.36
C ASP A 302 12.46 -2.02 20.12
N LYS A 303 12.19 -1.24 21.17
CA LYS A 303 13.23 -0.51 21.92
C LYS A 303 14.30 -1.44 22.52
N ALA A 304 13.93 -2.67 22.90
CA ALA A 304 14.91 -3.66 23.38
C ALA A 304 15.98 -4.00 22.33
N TRP A 305 15.67 -3.92 21.04
CA TRP A 305 16.62 -4.17 19.96
C TRP A 305 17.52 -2.97 19.65
N ASP A 306 17.04 -1.75 19.89
CA ASP A 306 17.88 -0.55 19.90
C ASP A 306 18.97 -0.68 20.97
N GLU A 307 18.57 -0.94 22.22
CA GLU A 307 19.48 -1.12 23.36
C GLU A 307 20.43 -2.31 23.15
N TRP A 308 19.95 -3.42 22.58
CA TRP A 308 20.80 -4.57 22.28
C TRP A 308 21.82 -4.27 21.18
N LEU A 309 21.43 -3.59 20.09
CA LEU A 309 22.38 -3.20 19.04
C LEU A 309 23.41 -2.21 19.58
N ASP A 310 22.99 -1.23 20.37
CA ASP A 310 23.87 -0.24 20.99
C ASP A 310 24.99 -0.92 21.79
N VAL A 311 24.63 -1.81 22.72
CA VAL A 311 25.59 -2.54 23.56
C VAL A 311 26.54 -3.39 22.73
N ASN A 312 26.02 -4.20 21.80
CA ASN A 312 26.83 -5.16 21.04
C ASN A 312 27.74 -4.47 20.02
N LEU A 313 27.28 -3.39 19.38
CA LEU A 313 28.09 -2.59 18.47
C LEU A 313 29.18 -1.85 19.23
N HIS A 314 28.91 -1.26 20.40
CA HIS A 314 29.97 -0.62 21.20
C HIS A 314 31.02 -1.61 21.72
N ALA A 315 30.62 -2.85 22.03
CA ALA A 315 31.52 -3.91 22.44
C ALA A 315 32.30 -4.57 21.27
N ASN A 316 32.08 -4.16 20.02
CA ASN A 316 32.63 -4.82 18.82
C ASN A 316 32.36 -6.34 18.80
N ALA A 317 31.19 -6.78 19.26
CA ALA A 317 30.84 -8.20 19.32
C ALA A 317 30.81 -8.84 17.92
N SER A 318 31.21 -10.10 17.83
CA SER A 318 31.13 -10.89 16.59
C SER A 318 29.77 -11.56 16.44
N GLY A 319 29.31 -11.78 15.20
CA GLY A 319 28.11 -12.58 14.92
C GLY A 319 26.77 -11.86 15.15
N ILE A 320 26.79 -10.53 15.36
CA ILE A 320 25.59 -9.70 15.57
C ILE A 320 24.58 -9.90 14.43
N MET A 321 25.04 -9.88 13.17
CA MET A 321 24.17 -10.08 12.00
C MET A 321 23.44 -11.43 12.05
N LYS A 322 24.10 -12.50 12.48
CA LYS A 322 23.49 -13.83 12.55
C LYS A 322 22.36 -13.88 13.59
N VAL A 323 22.61 -13.38 14.79
CA VAL A 323 21.58 -13.28 15.85
C VAL A 323 20.41 -12.42 15.39
N LEU A 324 20.70 -11.31 14.71
CA LEU A 324 19.67 -10.42 14.16
C LEU A 324 18.85 -11.12 13.08
N MET A 325 19.46 -11.89 12.18
CA MET A 325 18.70 -12.64 11.16
C MET A 325 17.87 -13.77 11.75
N GLU A 326 18.31 -14.39 12.84
CA GLU A 326 17.54 -15.43 13.56
C GLU A 326 16.33 -14.84 14.30
N SER A 327 16.43 -13.62 14.81
CA SER A 327 15.40 -13.03 15.69
C SER A 327 14.56 -11.94 15.04
N LYS A 328 15.14 -11.20 14.09
CA LYS A 328 14.64 -9.95 13.49
C LYS A 328 14.98 -9.87 12.00
N GLY A 329 14.85 -10.98 11.28
CA GLY A 329 15.11 -11.05 9.84
C GLY A 329 14.36 -10.00 9.02
N GLU A 330 13.19 -9.52 9.49
CA GLU A 330 12.44 -8.43 8.87
C GLU A 330 13.19 -7.09 8.78
N TYR A 331 14.31 -6.92 9.51
CA TYR A 331 15.16 -5.72 9.40
C TYR A 331 16.04 -5.74 8.15
N LEU A 332 16.31 -6.92 7.58
CA LEU A 332 17.25 -7.10 6.47
C LEU A 332 16.97 -6.17 5.27
N PRO A 333 15.72 -6.01 4.79
CA PRO A 333 15.46 -5.07 3.70
C PRO A 333 15.86 -3.64 4.03
N THR A 334 15.68 -3.20 5.28
CA THR A 334 16.07 -1.85 5.70
C THR A 334 17.58 -1.72 5.80
N ILE A 335 18.27 -2.74 6.33
CA ILE A 335 19.74 -2.82 6.36
C ILE A 335 20.31 -2.69 4.94
N VAL A 336 19.76 -3.45 3.99
CA VAL A 336 20.16 -3.38 2.57
C VAL A 336 19.90 -1.99 1.99
N ARG A 337 18.75 -1.36 2.28
CA ARG A 337 18.48 0.02 1.82
C ARG A 337 19.49 1.04 2.36
N VAL A 338 19.98 0.86 3.59
CA VAL A 338 21.01 1.74 4.16
C VAL A 338 22.33 1.58 3.40
N TRP A 339 22.72 0.36 3.05
CA TRP A 339 23.88 0.13 2.20
C TRP A 339 23.71 0.74 0.81
N GLU A 340 22.56 0.52 0.15
CA GLU A 340 22.26 1.08 -1.18
C GLU A 340 22.35 2.61 -1.17
N ALA A 341 21.83 3.27 -0.12
CA ALA A 341 21.91 4.71 0.04
C ALA A 341 23.36 5.19 0.20
N LYS A 342 24.16 4.47 0.98
CA LYS A 342 25.59 4.75 1.17
C LYS A 342 26.38 4.56 -0.13
N ALA A 343 26.00 3.59 -0.95
CA ALA A 343 26.57 3.30 -2.27
C ALA A 343 26.07 4.25 -3.38
N GLY A 344 25.25 5.27 -3.05
CA GLY A 344 24.80 6.30 -4.01
C GLY A 344 23.43 6.06 -4.64
N ASN A 345 22.65 5.07 -4.16
CA ASN A 345 21.30 4.74 -4.66
C ASN A 345 21.25 4.46 -6.18
N PHE A 346 22.32 3.89 -6.75
CA PHE A 346 22.33 3.57 -8.17
C PHE A 346 21.27 2.51 -8.51
N PRO A 347 20.46 2.70 -9.58
CA PRO A 347 19.45 1.75 -10.03
C PRO A 347 19.91 0.28 -10.14
N HIS A 348 21.13 0.07 -10.64
CA HIS A 348 21.69 -1.26 -10.84
C HIS A 348 22.20 -1.92 -9.54
N LEU A 349 22.34 -1.16 -8.45
CA LEU A 349 22.63 -1.65 -7.10
C LEU A 349 21.36 -1.86 -6.27
N ARG A 350 20.18 -1.79 -6.89
CA ARG A 350 18.91 -2.04 -6.21
C ARG A 350 18.60 -3.53 -6.11
N TYR A 351 18.68 -4.09 -4.91
CA TYR A 351 18.37 -5.50 -4.69
C TYR A 351 16.86 -5.76 -4.62
N THR A 352 16.44 -6.89 -5.21
CA THR A 352 15.09 -7.44 -5.10
C THR A 352 15.16 -8.80 -4.41
N PHE A 353 14.58 -8.89 -3.22
CA PHE A 353 14.58 -10.14 -2.45
C PHE A 353 13.72 -11.22 -3.13
N PRO A 354 14.17 -12.49 -3.12
CA PRO A 354 13.35 -13.61 -3.59
C PRO A 354 12.02 -13.74 -2.82
N LYS A 355 10.92 -13.94 -3.54
CA LYS A 355 9.60 -14.17 -2.96
C LYS A 355 9.43 -15.62 -2.54
N ARG A 356 9.99 -15.99 -1.39
CA ARG A 356 9.91 -17.36 -0.84
C ARG A 356 8.49 -17.79 -0.45
N ARG A 357 7.58 -16.84 -0.26
CA ARG A 357 6.16 -17.10 0.09
C ARG A 357 5.25 -16.36 -0.89
N PRO A 358 4.59 -17.06 -1.83
CA PRO A 358 3.60 -16.41 -2.68
C PRO A 358 2.42 -15.90 -1.83
N PRO A 359 1.70 -14.84 -2.27
CA PRO A 359 0.47 -14.43 -1.62
C PRO A 359 -0.51 -15.61 -1.54
N HIS A 360 -1.04 -15.90 -0.36
CA HIS A 360 -2.03 -16.97 -0.17
C HIS A 360 -3.42 -16.53 -0.67
N GLY A 361 -4.38 -17.45 -0.75
CA GLY A 361 -5.69 -17.19 -1.38
C GLY A 361 -6.46 -16.01 -0.75
N MET A 362 -6.32 -15.76 0.56
CA MET A 362 -6.89 -14.55 1.17
C MET A 362 -6.31 -13.24 0.60
N SER A 363 -5.02 -13.15 0.28
CA SER A 363 -4.46 -11.96 -0.39
C SER A 363 -5.13 -11.75 -1.74
N GLN A 364 -5.31 -12.84 -2.50
CA GLN A 364 -5.91 -12.80 -3.83
C GLN A 364 -7.40 -12.43 -3.77
N TRP A 365 -8.13 -12.92 -2.77
CA TRP A 365 -9.52 -12.52 -2.53
C TRP A 365 -9.65 -11.02 -2.33
N TYR A 366 -8.86 -10.44 -1.43
CA TYR A 366 -8.93 -9.00 -1.17
C TYR A 366 -8.52 -8.16 -2.39
N ARG A 367 -7.55 -8.64 -3.18
CA ARG A 367 -7.20 -8.03 -4.47
C ARG A 367 -8.34 -8.13 -5.48
N TRP A 368 -9.01 -9.27 -5.57
CA TRP A 368 -10.16 -9.46 -6.45
C TRP A 368 -11.30 -8.52 -6.08
N VAL A 369 -11.73 -8.52 -4.80
CA VAL A 369 -12.77 -7.60 -4.32
C VAL A 369 -12.44 -6.17 -4.69
N ARG A 370 -11.20 -5.75 -4.43
CA ARG A 370 -10.73 -4.40 -4.78
C ARG A 370 -10.79 -4.12 -6.29
N ASN A 371 -10.21 -5.00 -7.11
CA ASN A 371 -10.20 -4.85 -8.56
C ASN A 371 -11.64 -4.79 -9.14
N THR A 372 -12.56 -5.61 -8.61
CA THR A 372 -13.97 -5.55 -9.01
C THR A 372 -14.61 -4.21 -8.65
N LYS A 373 -14.35 -3.66 -7.45
CA LYS A 373 -14.82 -2.32 -7.07
C LYS A 373 -14.28 -1.22 -8.00
N GLU A 374 -12.99 -1.29 -8.35
CA GLU A 374 -12.34 -0.36 -9.27
C GLU A 374 -12.95 -0.45 -10.68
N THR A 375 -13.20 -1.66 -11.15
CA THR A 375 -13.81 -1.89 -12.47
C THR A 375 -15.24 -1.36 -12.50
N ILE A 376 -16.06 -1.64 -11.47
CA ILE A 376 -17.42 -1.09 -11.35
C ILE A 376 -17.38 0.44 -11.36
N ALA A 377 -16.45 1.05 -10.61
CA ALA A 377 -16.30 2.50 -10.58
C ALA A 377 -15.94 3.07 -11.97
N SER A 378 -15.05 2.41 -12.72
CA SER A 378 -14.70 2.83 -14.09
C SER A 378 -15.86 2.71 -15.09
N LEU A 379 -16.76 1.74 -14.90
CA LEU A 379 -17.95 1.58 -15.73
C LEU A 379 -19.05 2.57 -15.36
N SER A 380 -19.03 3.11 -14.13
CA SER A 380 -20.02 4.05 -13.64
C SER A 380 -21.45 3.50 -13.86
N GLN A 381 -22.35 4.28 -14.46
CA GLN A 381 -23.73 3.89 -14.75
C GLN A 381 -23.86 2.72 -15.74
N ALA A 382 -22.80 2.35 -16.48
CA ALA A 382 -22.83 1.19 -17.37
C ALA A 382 -22.73 -0.15 -16.62
N ALA A 383 -22.36 -0.16 -15.34
CA ALA A 383 -22.39 -1.38 -14.53
C ALA A 383 -23.84 -1.78 -14.17
N PRO A 384 -24.18 -3.08 -14.15
CA PRO A 384 -25.52 -3.55 -13.74
C PRO A 384 -25.92 -3.08 -12.34
N GLU A 385 -27.21 -2.81 -12.16
CA GLU A 385 -27.77 -2.29 -10.90
C GLU A 385 -27.43 -3.18 -9.69
N LEU A 386 -27.49 -4.50 -9.84
CA LEU A 386 -27.15 -5.47 -8.79
C LEU A 386 -25.73 -5.33 -8.24
N ILE A 387 -24.79 -4.83 -9.05
CA ILE A 387 -23.38 -4.64 -8.67
C ILE A 387 -22.99 -3.17 -8.57
N GLN A 388 -23.94 -2.23 -8.61
CA GLN A 388 -23.67 -0.83 -8.27
C GLN A 388 -23.33 -0.70 -6.77
N PRO A 389 -22.69 0.39 -6.30
CA PRO A 389 -22.34 0.56 -4.88
C PRO A 389 -23.47 0.35 -3.87
N TYR A 390 -24.72 0.60 -4.28
CA TYR A 390 -25.94 0.37 -3.51
C TYR A 390 -26.59 -1.00 -3.74
N GLY A 391 -26.14 -1.73 -4.77
CA GLY A 391 -26.66 -3.03 -5.16
C GLY A 391 -26.29 -4.15 -4.19
N ASP A 392 -27.09 -5.21 -4.22
CA ASP A 392 -26.98 -6.33 -3.29
C ASP A 392 -25.70 -7.15 -3.45
N LEU A 393 -25.17 -7.22 -4.67
CA LEU A 393 -23.96 -7.96 -5.02
C LEU A 393 -22.72 -7.07 -5.15
N TYR A 394 -22.79 -5.83 -4.65
CA TYR A 394 -21.61 -4.97 -4.62
C TYR A 394 -20.49 -5.60 -3.78
N PRO A 395 -19.24 -5.66 -4.29
CA PRO A 395 -18.13 -6.27 -3.56
C PRO A 395 -17.80 -5.54 -2.25
N LYS A 396 -17.73 -6.29 -1.15
CA LYS A 396 -17.43 -5.78 0.20
C LYS A 396 -16.40 -6.66 0.89
N PHE A 397 -15.63 -6.07 1.80
CA PHE A 397 -14.59 -6.75 2.59
C PHE A 397 -15.13 -7.45 3.85
N ASN A 398 -16.42 -7.78 3.87
CA ASN A 398 -17.12 -8.31 5.05
C ASN A 398 -17.65 -9.73 4.84
N THR A 399 -17.93 -10.40 5.95
CA THR A 399 -18.44 -11.78 5.94
C THR A 399 -19.76 -11.91 5.19
N ALA A 400 -20.64 -10.92 5.23
CA ALA A 400 -21.93 -11.00 4.53
C ALA A 400 -21.75 -11.17 3.02
N PHE A 401 -20.82 -10.42 2.42
CA PHE A 401 -20.50 -10.57 1.00
C PHE A 401 -19.76 -11.87 0.71
N GLU A 402 -18.84 -12.29 1.58
CA GLU A 402 -18.20 -13.62 1.47
C GLU A 402 -19.25 -14.75 1.44
N THR A 403 -20.28 -14.68 2.30
CA THR A 403 -21.40 -15.65 2.30
C THR A 403 -22.17 -15.60 0.99
N LYS A 404 -22.52 -14.42 0.45
CA LYS A 404 -23.23 -14.31 -0.84
C LYS A 404 -22.43 -14.98 -1.97
N VAL A 405 -21.13 -14.73 -2.05
CA VAL A 405 -20.26 -15.34 -3.07
C VAL A 405 -20.15 -16.85 -2.88
N LEU A 406 -20.06 -17.33 -1.63
CA LEU A 406 -20.06 -18.77 -1.35
C LEU A 406 -21.37 -19.44 -1.77
N THR A 407 -22.52 -18.79 -1.56
CA THR A 407 -23.83 -19.30 -2.02
C THR A 407 -23.87 -19.41 -3.55
N LEU A 408 -23.40 -18.38 -4.27
CA LEU A 408 -23.33 -18.42 -5.73
C LEU A 408 -22.41 -19.53 -6.24
N LEU A 409 -21.26 -19.74 -5.59
CA LEU A 409 -20.33 -20.82 -5.93
C LEU A 409 -20.99 -22.19 -5.75
N ARG A 410 -21.77 -22.41 -4.68
CA ARG A 410 -22.49 -23.66 -4.45
C ARG A 410 -23.52 -23.95 -5.53
N VAL A 411 -24.33 -22.95 -5.90
CA VAL A 411 -25.31 -23.08 -7.00
C VAL A 411 -24.60 -23.49 -8.29
N ARG A 412 -23.44 -22.88 -8.56
CA ARG A 412 -22.66 -23.20 -9.77
C ARG A 412 -22.07 -24.62 -9.75
N ILE A 413 -21.59 -25.10 -8.60
CA ILE A 413 -21.10 -26.48 -8.46
C ILE A 413 -22.25 -27.48 -8.65
N ALA A 414 -23.41 -27.23 -8.00
CA ALA A 414 -24.58 -28.10 -8.08
C ALA A 414 -25.16 -28.21 -9.50
N THR A 415 -25.08 -27.12 -10.28
CA THR A 415 -25.53 -27.07 -11.68
C THR A 415 -24.50 -27.58 -12.69
N GLY A 416 -23.39 -28.18 -12.23
CA GLY A 416 -22.33 -28.72 -13.09
C GLY A 416 -21.49 -27.64 -13.79
N GLY A 417 -21.63 -26.38 -13.39
CA GLY A 417 -21.01 -25.23 -14.02
C GLY A 417 -19.54 -25.01 -13.67
N VAL A 418 -19.02 -25.72 -12.65
CA VAL A 418 -17.58 -25.92 -12.40
C VAL A 418 -17.35 -27.30 -11.78
N THR A 419 -16.48 -28.11 -12.36
CA THR A 419 -16.08 -29.42 -11.83
C THR A 419 -14.68 -29.36 -11.19
N ASN A 420 -14.41 -30.20 -10.19
CA ASN A 420 -13.09 -30.40 -9.59
C ASN A 420 -12.45 -29.19 -8.88
N VAL A 421 -13.24 -28.23 -8.37
CA VAL A 421 -12.69 -27.08 -7.60
C VAL A 421 -12.40 -27.44 -6.14
N LEU A 422 -13.26 -28.27 -5.55
CA LEU A 422 -13.19 -28.73 -4.16
C LEU A 422 -13.41 -30.24 -4.14
N SER A 423 -12.72 -30.95 -3.24
CA SER A 423 -13.03 -32.37 -2.98
C SER A 423 -14.38 -32.51 -2.29
N ASN A 424 -14.95 -33.72 -2.31
CA ASN A 424 -16.21 -34.01 -1.62
C ASN A 424 -16.12 -33.71 -0.11
N ASP A 425 -14.99 -33.99 0.53
CA ASP A 425 -14.75 -33.67 1.95
C ASP A 425 -14.83 -32.16 2.21
N TRP A 426 -14.36 -31.33 1.29
CA TRP A 426 -14.43 -29.88 1.41
C TRP A 426 -15.82 -29.33 1.12
N LEU A 427 -16.59 -29.98 0.25
CA LEU A 427 -18.01 -29.66 0.06
C LEU A 427 -18.80 -29.98 1.33
N ALA A 428 -18.57 -31.15 1.94
CA ALA A 428 -19.17 -31.52 3.23
C ALA A 428 -18.75 -30.54 4.35
N TRP A 429 -17.46 -30.19 4.43
CA TRP A 429 -16.97 -29.22 5.40
C TRP A 429 -17.62 -27.83 5.21
N LEU A 430 -17.80 -27.39 3.96
CA LEU A 430 -18.50 -26.14 3.66
C LEU A 430 -19.94 -26.18 4.18
N ASP A 431 -20.65 -27.30 4.05
CA ASP A 431 -22.02 -27.45 4.53
C ASP A 431 -22.10 -27.43 6.05
N GLU A 432 -21.21 -28.14 6.74
CA GLU A 432 -21.11 -28.10 8.22
C GLU A 432 -20.77 -26.71 8.77
N ASN A 433 -20.05 -25.91 7.99
CA ASN A 433 -19.62 -24.57 8.38
C ASN A 433 -20.50 -23.46 7.79
N ASN A 434 -21.64 -23.79 7.19
CA ASN A 434 -22.54 -22.79 6.62
C ASN A 434 -22.98 -21.76 7.68
N GLY A 435 -23.03 -20.49 7.30
CA GLY A 435 -23.38 -19.38 8.21
C GLY A 435 -22.30 -18.98 9.23
N ARG A 436 -21.17 -19.69 9.33
CA ARG A 436 -20.04 -19.28 10.17
C ARG A 436 -19.26 -18.11 9.53
N ARG A 437 -18.44 -17.42 10.33
CA ARG A 437 -17.63 -16.28 9.86
C ARG A 437 -16.36 -16.74 9.13
N ASN A 438 -15.96 -16.00 8.10
CA ASN A 438 -14.72 -16.19 7.33
C ASN A 438 -14.56 -17.58 6.67
N VAL A 439 -15.66 -18.31 6.42
CA VAL A 439 -15.63 -19.67 5.83
C VAL A 439 -14.91 -19.68 4.48
N LEU A 440 -15.25 -18.74 3.60
CA LEU A 440 -14.59 -18.58 2.31
C LEU A 440 -13.08 -18.35 2.47
N LEU A 441 -12.68 -17.51 3.43
CA LEU A 441 -11.26 -17.22 3.66
C LEU A 441 -10.48 -18.44 4.15
N GLN A 442 -11.09 -19.29 4.99
CA GLN A 442 -10.46 -20.52 5.47
C GLN A 442 -10.20 -21.51 4.33
N VAL A 443 -11.17 -21.68 3.43
CA VAL A 443 -11.02 -22.51 2.22
C VAL A 443 -9.88 -21.98 1.34
N LEU A 444 -9.82 -20.66 1.12
CA LEU A 444 -8.79 -20.03 0.29
C LEU A 444 -7.39 -20.07 0.90
N ILE A 445 -7.25 -20.19 2.22
CA ILE A 445 -5.93 -20.36 2.87
C ILE A 445 -5.40 -21.77 2.65
N LEU A 446 -6.25 -22.79 2.81
CA LEU A 446 -5.85 -24.20 2.81
C LEU A 446 -5.71 -24.80 1.41
N HIS A 447 -6.34 -24.20 0.41
CA HIS A 447 -6.19 -24.60 -0.98
C HIS A 447 -5.51 -23.52 -1.82
N MET A 448 -4.18 -23.59 -1.93
CA MET A 448 -3.47 -22.92 -3.04
C MET A 448 -3.89 -23.49 -4.40
N SER A 449 -4.47 -24.71 -4.42
CA SER A 449 -4.92 -25.47 -5.58
C SER A 449 -6.37 -25.21 -6.01
N ILE A 450 -7.15 -24.42 -5.25
CA ILE A 450 -8.07 -23.46 -5.87
C ILE A 450 -7.16 -22.38 -6.44
N SER A 451 -6.30 -22.83 -7.36
CA SER A 451 -5.41 -21.99 -8.06
C SER A 451 -6.36 -21.02 -8.69
N CYS A 452 -6.01 -19.76 -8.54
CA CYS A 452 -6.77 -18.73 -9.15
C CYS A 452 -6.95 -19.07 -10.64
N THR A 453 -6.25 -20.00 -11.32
CA THR A 453 -6.57 -20.63 -12.63
C THR A 453 -8.05 -20.94 -12.90
N SER A 454 -8.83 -21.46 -11.94
CA SER A 454 -10.30 -21.62 -12.13
C SER A 454 -11.09 -20.28 -12.08
N ILE A 455 -10.43 -19.21 -11.62
CA ILE A 455 -10.85 -17.79 -11.57
C ILE A 455 -9.99 -16.88 -12.52
N LYS A 456 -8.86 -17.35 -13.07
CA LYS A 456 -7.74 -16.67 -13.78
C LYS A 456 -7.81 -17.00 -15.25
N PHE A 457 -8.53 -18.04 -15.66
CA PHE A 457 -8.86 -18.22 -17.07
C PHE A 457 -9.71 -17.08 -17.66
N GLU A 458 -10.01 -16.06 -16.85
CA GLU A 458 -10.82 -14.89 -17.16
C GLU A 458 -10.09 -13.55 -16.92
N LEU A 459 -8.79 -13.55 -16.58
CA LEU A 459 -8.05 -12.31 -16.26
C LEU A 459 -7.14 -11.78 -17.40
N LYS A 460 -7.01 -12.51 -18.52
CA LYS A 460 -6.24 -12.05 -19.71
C LYS A 460 -7.09 -11.59 -20.90
N LYS A 461 -8.42 -11.62 -20.80
CA LYS A 461 -9.34 -11.09 -21.82
C LYS A 461 -10.57 -10.51 -21.14
N GLN A 462 -10.71 -9.18 -21.14
CA GLN A 462 -11.94 -8.37 -21.23
C GLN A 462 -13.29 -8.85 -20.59
N SER A 463 -13.36 -9.81 -19.67
CA SER A 463 -14.60 -10.58 -19.54
C SER A 463 -15.10 -10.92 -18.13
N ILE A 464 -14.44 -10.56 -17.02
CA ILE A 464 -15.04 -10.86 -15.69
C ILE A 464 -16.33 -10.06 -15.48
N VAL A 465 -16.37 -8.80 -15.89
CA VAL A 465 -17.63 -8.02 -15.84
C VAL A 465 -18.62 -8.55 -16.86
N SER A 466 -18.20 -8.92 -18.07
CA SER A 466 -19.07 -9.52 -19.08
C SER A 466 -19.61 -10.90 -18.68
N ARG A 467 -18.89 -11.68 -17.86
CA ARG A 467 -19.35 -12.99 -17.33
C ARG A 467 -20.15 -12.88 -16.06
N LEU A 468 -19.86 -11.94 -15.15
CA LEU A 468 -20.80 -11.59 -14.07
C LEU A 468 -22.12 -11.07 -14.64
N ILE A 469 -22.07 -10.25 -15.69
CA ILE A 469 -23.23 -9.81 -16.48
C ILE A 469 -23.91 -11.00 -17.19
N GLY A 470 -23.13 -11.91 -17.78
CA GLY A 470 -23.65 -13.11 -18.45
C GLY A 470 -24.31 -14.13 -17.51
N ILE A 471 -23.79 -14.27 -16.28
CA ILE A 471 -24.37 -15.09 -15.22
C ILE A 471 -25.70 -14.49 -14.75
N LEU A 472 -25.77 -13.17 -14.55
CA LEU A 472 -27.00 -12.50 -14.14
C LEU A 472 -28.09 -12.49 -15.24
N LYS A 473 -27.70 -12.47 -16.53
CA LYS A 473 -28.64 -12.52 -17.65
C LYS A 473 -29.22 -13.91 -17.95
N ASN A 474 -28.47 -14.99 -17.69
CA ASN A 474 -28.90 -16.35 -18.04
C ASN A 474 -29.78 -17.03 -16.97
N ASP A 475 -29.72 -16.58 -15.71
CA ASP A 475 -30.45 -17.21 -14.59
C ASP A 475 -31.82 -16.54 -14.28
N GLY A 476 -32.31 -15.64 -15.15
CA GLY A 476 -33.65 -15.07 -15.03
C GLY A 476 -33.89 -14.23 -13.76
N ILE A 477 -32.82 -13.81 -13.07
CA ILE A 477 -32.88 -12.85 -11.96
C ILE A 477 -32.79 -11.46 -12.57
N SER A 478 -33.93 -10.99 -13.08
CA SER A 478 -34.16 -9.62 -13.55
C SER A 478 -34.05 -8.62 -12.41
#